data_AF-A0A9D6B449-F1
#
_entry.id   AF-A0A9D6B449-F1
#
_cell.length_a   1.000
_cell.length_b   1.000
_cell.length_c   1.000
_cell.angle_alpha   90.00
_cell.angle_beta   90.00
_cell.angle_gamma   90.00
#
_symmetry.space_group_name_H-M   'P 1'
#
loop_
_entity.id
_entity.type
_entity.pdbx_description
1 polymer ?
#
loop_
_entity_poly.entity_id
_entity_poly.type
_entity_poly.pdbx_seq_one_letter_code
_entity_poly.pdbx_strand_id
1 'polypeptide(L)'
;MHKSQSQNTKGNPDLPKLDSGFDDLVFREPVISDDEILYDVRRWSIVTEAAKRAVRNSTETRALAKEFSSSKLSEELPYHALRALASTDPQVARSARSVGKFMDYLAIDPVPESALPIDIRTAPPLITKDARIERLINARESMSPEKYAAHKQQFTTVDKKGVTNREKKLIAERYGYARDIKLLGLTAELYDSPINPDDSEDGVIRHVLESGTTLGITNEAYREHPGILDPESWQGRRQLKDRVYEFTVDDREYIMKERKTNRHIDTMEKGHRDGLTSEEEFYLSQRLVNSQQSGSSEIEVAWEKSLGFVHFPDGYQFCVFEKIPVMDSKASATSQFANHILKNPEIYDGEFTEASKRAEAMYSMHQERIDDLLWPRSGRGDAPLSYTEFALLKSQYAAFEAKESLRQNANAQGYDDRDGMEVSFHFSTNHDKAKLVATGYDYEYYNRQDIDEMMQRTAILKESRFESFYIRPERKVGITYAASLSMLEALGWTIDDLDDTE
;
A
#
# COMPACT_ATOMS: atom_id res chain seq x y z
N MET A 1 43.67 -12.92 10.00
CA MET A 1 43.68 -13.84 11.15
C MET A 1 43.50 -13.05 12.44
N HIS A 2 42.25 -12.84 12.86
CA HIS A 2 41.92 -12.38 14.21
C HIS A 2 40.78 -13.28 14.70
N LYS A 3 41.08 -14.13 15.69
CA LYS A 3 40.06 -14.90 16.41
C LYS A 3 39.23 -13.91 17.23
N SER A 4 38.01 -13.64 16.78
CA SER A 4 36.99 -12.97 17.59
C SER A 4 36.58 -13.96 18.67
N GLN A 5 36.97 -13.68 19.92
CA GLN A 5 36.45 -14.39 21.08
C GLN A 5 34.96 -14.11 21.18
N SER A 6 34.14 -15.15 21.12
CA SER A 6 32.72 -15.07 21.45
C SER A 6 32.61 -14.64 22.92
N GLN A 7 32.13 -13.43 23.15
CA GLN A 7 31.64 -13.08 24.47
C GLN A 7 30.37 -13.90 24.70
N ASN A 8 30.51 -14.93 25.53
CA ASN A 8 29.40 -15.60 26.19
C ASN A 8 28.49 -14.52 26.78
N THR A 9 27.26 -14.46 26.29
CA THR A 9 26.13 -13.88 27.03
C THR A 9 26.17 -14.47 28.43
N LYS A 10 26.46 -13.62 29.42
CA LYS A 10 26.42 -13.98 30.84
C LYS A 10 25.00 -14.43 31.16
N GLY A 11 24.79 -15.74 31.22
CA GLY A 11 23.61 -16.33 31.83
C GLY A 11 23.45 -15.81 33.25
N ASN A 12 22.21 -15.49 33.60
CA ASN A 12 21.82 -15.08 34.94
C ASN A 12 22.24 -16.19 35.94
N PRO A 13 23.14 -15.94 36.91
CA PRO A 13 23.75 -17.00 37.71
C PRO A 13 22.83 -17.65 38.76
N ASP A 14 21.58 -17.21 38.89
CA ASP A 14 20.61 -17.68 39.88
C ASP A 14 19.43 -18.47 39.27
N LEU A 15 19.65 -19.18 38.16
CA LEU A 15 18.68 -20.21 37.74
C LEU A 15 18.89 -21.48 38.60
N PRO A 16 17.84 -21.99 39.28
CA PRO A 16 17.95 -23.25 40.03
C PRO A 16 18.43 -24.35 39.09
N LYS A 17 19.34 -25.22 39.57
CA LYS A 17 19.85 -26.36 38.81
C LYS A 17 18.67 -27.13 38.21
N LEU A 18 18.48 -26.98 36.91
CA LEU A 18 17.34 -27.52 36.17
C LEU A 18 17.36 -29.05 36.29
N ASP A 19 16.26 -29.57 36.82
CA ASP A 19 15.86 -30.97 36.79
C ASP A 19 15.93 -31.47 35.33
N SER A 20 16.46 -32.67 35.10
CA SER A 20 16.84 -33.28 33.80
C SER A 20 15.65 -33.60 32.85
N GLY A 21 14.54 -32.87 32.96
CA GLY A 21 13.27 -33.11 32.26
C GLY A 21 12.99 -32.17 31.08
N PHE A 22 13.95 -31.31 30.71
CA PHE A 22 13.85 -30.35 29.60
C PHE A 22 14.88 -30.56 28.49
N ASP A 23 15.77 -31.54 28.64
CA ASP A 23 16.83 -31.86 27.67
C ASP A 23 16.28 -32.47 26.36
N ASP A 24 15.02 -32.92 26.36
CA ASP A 24 14.30 -33.46 25.21
C ASP A 24 13.67 -32.38 24.32
N LEU A 25 13.74 -31.11 24.73
CA LEU A 25 13.16 -30.00 23.98
C LEU A 25 14.12 -29.53 22.88
N VAL A 26 13.69 -29.64 21.62
CA VAL A 26 14.38 -29.07 20.45
C VAL A 26 13.93 -27.62 20.27
N PHE A 27 14.89 -26.68 20.27
CA PHE A 27 14.66 -25.25 20.08
C PHE A 27 15.24 -24.79 18.74
N ARG A 28 14.54 -23.88 18.06
CA ARG A 28 15.09 -23.14 16.92
C ARG A 28 16.04 -22.07 17.44
N GLU A 29 17.28 -22.07 16.96
CA GLU A 29 18.19 -20.95 17.16
C GLU A 29 17.90 -19.87 16.09
N PRO A 30 17.84 -18.58 16.47
CA PRO A 30 17.67 -17.51 15.50
C PRO A 30 18.90 -17.43 14.58
N VAL A 31 18.69 -17.10 13.30
CA VAL A 31 19.80 -16.99 12.33
C VAL A 31 20.63 -15.72 12.52
N ILE A 32 20.08 -14.73 13.23
CA ILE A 32 20.73 -13.47 13.57
C ILE A 32 20.44 -13.12 15.03
N SER A 33 21.48 -12.75 15.77
CA SER A 33 21.34 -12.32 17.17
C SER A 33 20.81 -10.90 17.27
N ASP A 34 20.14 -10.58 18.40
CA ASP A 34 19.62 -9.23 18.65
C ASP A 34 20.74 -8.17 18.79
N ASP A 35 21.97 -8.60 19.13
CA ASP A 35 23.14 -7.75 19.34
C ASP A 35 23.92 -7.43 18.05
N GLU A 36 23.63 -8.12 16.94
CA GLU A 36 24.29 -7.83 15.67
C GLU A 36 23.83 -6.47 15.10
N ILE A 37 24.66 -5.78 14.32
CA ILE A 37 24.34 -4.47 13.73
C ILE A 37 23.71 -4.67 12.35
N LEU A 38 22.52 -4.09 12.07
CA LEU A 38 21.96 -4.09 10.71
C LEU A 38 22.79 -3.09 9.90
N TYR A 39 23.19 -3.50 8.70
CA TYR A 39 23.95 -2.63 7.83
C TYR A 39 23.03 -1.68 7.09
N ASP A 40 23.37 -0.39 7.12
CA ASP A 40 22.61 0.70 6.50
C ASP A 40 22.45 0.52 4.98
N VAL A 41 21.23 0.81 4.47
CA VAL A 41 20.82 0.94 3.07
C VAL A 41 21.86 1.65 2.20
N ARG A 42 22.57 2.64 2.75
CA ARG A 42 23.66 3.35 2.05
C ARG A 42 24.72 2.41 1.47
N ARG A 43 25.04 1.31 2.15
CA ARG A 43 26.03 0.34 1.66
C ARG A 43 25.53 -0.42 0.44
N TRP A 44 24.25 -0.78 0.44
CA TRP A 44 23.62 -1.42 -0.70
C TRP A 44 23.67 -0.53 -1.95
N SER A 45 23.26 0.74 -1.81
CA SER A 45 23.28 1.71 -2.91
C SER A 45 24.66 1.89 -3.54
N ILE A 46 25.74 1.90 -2.75
CA ILE A 46 27.11 2.02 -3.27
C ILE A 46 27.47 0.84 -4.18
N VAL A 47 27.10 -0.38 -3.78
CA VAL A 47 27.45 -1.59 -4.53
C VAL A 47 26.55 -1.75 -5.76
N THR A 48 25.25 -1.48 -5.64
CA THR A 48 24.33 -1.57 -6.78
C THR A 48 24.58 -0.51 -7.84
N GLU A 49 25.00 0.71 -7.47
CA GLU A 49 25.43 1.71 -8.46
C GLU A 49 26.69 1.29 -9.21
N ALA A 50 27.64 0.63 -8.53
CA ALA A 50 28.81 0.05 -9.20
C ALA A 50 28.40 -1.09 -10.15
N ALA A 51 27.48 -1.94 -9.73
CA ALA A 51 26.95 -3.02 -10.56
C ALA A 51 26.19 -2.50 -11.79
N LYS A 52 25.34 -1.49 -11.62
CA LYS A 52 24.62 -0.80 -12.69
C LYS A 52 25.57 -0.24 -13.75
N ARG A 53 26.64 0.43 -13.32
CA ARG A 53 27.69 0.92 -14.24
C ARG A 53 28.43 -0.22 -14.96
N ALA A 54 28.72 -1.32 -14.26
CA ALA A 54 29.40 -2.47 -14.85
C ALA A 54 28.54 -3.16 -15.92
N VAL A 55 27.23 -3.31 -15.69
CA VAL A 55 26.27 -3.84 -16.68
C VAL A 55 26.26 -3.00 -17.97
N ARG A 56 26.35 -1.68 -17.87
CA ARG A 56 26.43 -0.82 -19.07
C ARG A 56 27.76 -0.99 -19.81
N ASN A 57 28.86 -1.05 -19.08
CA ASN A 57 30.22 -0.94 -19.64
C ASN A 57 30.86 -2.28 -20.03
N SER A 58 30.32 -3.41 -19.58
CA SER A 58 30.91 -4.75 -19.78
C SER A 58 29.87 -5.72 -20.31
N THR A 59 30.09 -6.21 -21.54
CA THR A 59 29.22 -7.23 -22.16
C THR A 59 29.18 -8.52 -21.34
N GLU A 60 30.29 -8.92 -20.72
CA GLU A 60 30.36 -10.11 -19.88
C GLU A 60 29.53 -9.94 -18.60
N THR A 61 29.66 -8.79 -17.93
CA THR A 61 28.87 -8.48 -16.74
C THR A 61 27.39 -8.33 -17.06
N ARG A 62 27.07 -7.75 -18.23
CA ARG A 62 25.69 -7.65 -18.72
C ARG A 62 25.08 -9.02 -18.95
N ALA A 63 25.76 -9.91 -19.67
CA ALA A 63 25.29 -11.28 -19.90
C ALA A 63 24.98 -12.01 -18.59
N LEU A 64 25.87 -11.89 -17.59
CA LEU A 64 25.64 -12.47 -16.27
C LEU A 64 24.45 -11.83 -15.53
N ALA A 65 24.28 -10.51 -15.62
CA ALA A 65 23.19 -9.82 -14.95
C ALA A 65 21.80 -10.23 -15.48
N LYS A 66 21.67 -10.56 -16.77
CA LYS A 66 20.41 -11.03 -17.37
C LYS A 66 19.86 -12.29 -16.70
N GLU A 67 20.74 -13.18 -16.22
CA GLU A 67 20.33 -14.42 -15.54
C GLU A 67 19.50 -14.14 -14.27
N PHE A 68 19.64 -12.96 -13.68
CA PHE A 68 18.87 -12.59 -12.50
C PHE A 68 17.42 -12.25 -12.80
N SER A 69 17.06 -11.85 -14.03
CA SER A 69 15.67 -11.60 -14.41
C SER A 69 14.79 -12.84 -14.32
N SER A 70 15.33 -14.03 -14.62
CA SER A 70 14.60 -15.30 -14.48
C SER A 70 14.83 -15.98 -13.12
N SER A 71 15.76 -15.48 -12.31
CA SER A 71 16.03 -16.01 -10.97
C SER A 71 14.86 -15.77 -10.02
N LYS A 72 14.57 -16.75 -9.16
CA LYS A 72 13.52 -16.65 -8.13
C LYS A 72 13.88 -15.58 -7.10
N LEU A 73 12.94 -14.68 -6.80
CA LEU A 73 13.05 -13.72 -5.71
C LEU A 73 13.20 -14.44 -4.35
N SER A 74 14.34 -14.26 -3.68
CA SER A 74 14.66 -14.89 -2.39
C SER A 74 15.64 -14.04 -1.56
N GLU A 75 15.77 -14.36 -0.26
CA GLU A 75 16.75 -13.72 0.64
C GLU A 75 18.21 -13.94 0.22
N GLU A 76 18.50 -15.02 -0.51
CA GLU A 76 19.85 -15.40 -0.93
C GLU A 76 20.28 -14.73 -2.24
N LEU A 77 19.31 -14.29 -3.07
CA LEU A 77 19.57 -13.70 -4.38
C LEU A 77 20.58 -12.54 -4.34
N PRO A 78 20.52 -11.58 -3.40
CA PRO A 78 21.50 -10.49 -3.31
C PRO A 78 22.94 -10.97 -3.13
N TYR A 79 23.14 -11.99 -2.29
CA TYR A 79 24.47 -12.54 -2.04
C TYR A 79 25.03 -13.22 -3.29
N HIS A 80 24.24 -14.09 -3.92
CA HIS A 80 24.65 -14.80 -5.12
C HIS A 80 24.96 -13.84 -6.27
N ALA A 81 24.09 -12.86 -6.51
CA ALA A 81 24.26 -11.90 -7.58
C ALA A 81 25.50 -11.04 -7.38
N LEU A 82 25.69 -10.45 -6.18
CA LEU A 82 26.87 -9.63 -5.92
C LEU A 82 28.17 -10.43 -5.97
N ARG A 83 28.18 -11.67 -5.50
CA ARG A 83 29.36 -12.54 -5.60
C ARG A 83 29.72 -12.83 -7.05
N ALA A 84 28.72 -13.13 -7.89
CA ALA A 84 28.93 -13.42 -9.30
C ALA A 84 29.42 -12.17 -10.05
N LEU A 85 28.75 -11.03 -9.86
CA LEU A 85 29.14 -9.75 -10.47
C LEU A 85 30.53 -9.29 -10.02
N ALA A 86 30.85 -9.40 -8.72
CA ALA A 86 32.17 -9.06 -8.19
C ALA A 86 33.28 -10.00 -8.68
N SER A 87 32.96 -11.24 -9.04
CA SER A 87 33.96 -12.14 -9.65
C SER A 87 34.29 -11.78 -11.09
N THR A 88 33.38 -11.05 -11.75
CA THR A 88 33.49 -10.66 -13.17
C THR A 88 34.03 -9.24 -13.32
N ASP A 89 33.56 -8.28 -12.53
CA ASP A 89 33.92 -6.86 -12.65
C ASP A 89 34.78 -6.35 -11.46
N PRO A 90 36.01 -5.83 -11.71
CA PRO A 90 36.89 -5.33 -10.66
C PRO A 90 36.35 -4.12 -9.88
N GLN A 91 35.51 -3.27 -10.48
CA GLN A 91 34.90 -2.13 -9.79
C GLN A 91 33.85 -2.61 -8.81
N VAL A 92 32.97 -3.53 -9.22
CA VAL A 92 31.99 -4.18 -8.32
C VAL A 92 32.72 -4.86 -7.17
N ALA A 93 33.80 -5.59 -7.45
CA ALA A 93 34.63 -6.22 -6.43
C ALA A 93 35.22 -5.21 -5.43
N ARG A 94 35.70 -4.06 -5.92
CA ARG A 94 36.23 -2.99 -5.05
C ARG A 94 35.13 -2.37 -4.19
N SER A 95 33.97 -2.08 -4.76
CA SER A 95 32.82 -1.53 -4.03
C SER A 95 32.34 -2.51 -2.95
N ALA A 96 32.17 -3.79 -3.29
CA ALA A 96 31.80 -4.84 -2.34
C ALA A 96 32.82 -4.98 -1.18
N ARG A 97 34.13 -4.86 -1.45
CA ARG A 97 35.15 -4.83 -0.39
C ARG A 97 35.11 -3.56 0.45
N SER A 98 34.81 -2.41 -0.16
CA SER A 98 34.81 -1.10 0.53
C SER A 98 33.69 -0.98 1.57
N VAL A 99 32.59 -1.72 1.39
CA VAL A 99 31.48 -1.78 2.35
C VAL A 99 31.72 -2.80 3.48
N GLY A 100 32.93 -3.37 3.56
CA GLY A 100 33.42 -4.20 4.67
C GLY A 100 32.65 -5.51 4.82
N LYS A 101 32.21 -5.80 6.05
CA LYS A 101 31.43 -7.01 6.44
C LYS A 101 30.02 -7.09 5.82
N PHE A 102 29.70 -6.26 4.83
CA PHE A 102 28.40 -6.29 4.18
C PHE A 102 28.16 -7.59 3.40
N MET A 103 29.19 -8.15 2.76
CA MET A 103 29.06 -9.47 2.14
C MET A 103 28.83 -10.58 3.18
N ASP A 104 29.44 -10.48 4.36
CA ASP A 104 29.18 -11.42 5.47
C ASP A 104 27.72 -11.30 5.94
N TYR A 105 27.18 -10.07 5.98
CA TYR A 105 25.77 -9.84 6.28
C TYR A 105 24.83 -10.48 5.27
N LEU A 106 25.11 -10.38 3.97
CA LEU A 106 24.31 -11.03 2.94
C LEU A 106 24.47 -12.57 2.97
N ALA A 107 25.57 -13.07 3.53
CA ALA A 107 25.85 -14.49 3.65
C ALA A 107 25.23 -15.17 4.89
N ILE A 108 24.60 -14.43 5.82
CA ILE A 108 23.84 -15.05 6.93
C ILE A 108 22.76 -15.96 6.35
N ASP A 109 22.58 -17.16 6.90
CA ASP A 109 21.59 -18.11 6.42
C ASP A 109 20.18 -17.47 6.34
N PRO A 110 19.40 -17.80 5.30
CA PRO A 110 18.03 -17.30 5.20
C PRO A 110 17.19 -17.82 6.35
N VAL A 111 16.16 -17.06 6.72
CA VAL A 111 15.24 -17.50 7.76
C VAL A 111 14.44 -18.69 7.22
N PRO A 112 14.32 -19.80 7.97
CA PRO A 112 13.62 -20.98 7.48
C PRO A 112 12.17 -20.66 7.10
N GLU A 113 11.77 -21.10 5.90
CA GLU A 113 10.42 -20.88 5.40
C GLU A 113 9.33 -21.43 6.32
N SER A 114 9.61 -22.52 7.04
CA SER A 114 8.69 -23.08 8.04
C SER A 114 8.42 -22.16 9.25
N ALA A 115 9.30 -21.17 9.49
CA ALA A 115 9.15 -20.20 10.57
C ALA A 115 8.33 -18.98 10.15
N LEU A 116 8.11 -18.81 8.84
CA LEU A 116 7.37 -17.71 8.25
C LEU A 116 5.96 -18.19 7.90
N PRO A 117 4.90 -17.58 8.45
CA PRO A 117 3.58 -17.71 7.85
C PRO A 117 3.53 -16.91 6.54
N ILE A 118 2.33 -16.82 5.97
CA ILE A 118 2.01 -16.03 4.76
C ILE A 118 2.31 -14.53 4.95
N ASP A 119 2.48 -14.05 6.19
CA ASP A 119 2.93 -12.69 6.48
C ASP A 119 3.93 -12.67 7.64
N ILE A 120 5.10 -12.12 7.38
CA ILE A 120 6.15 -11.97 8.38
C ILE A 120 5.76 -11.09 9.58
N ARG A 121 4.88 -10.09 9.43
CA ARG A 121 4.40 -9.29 10.57
C ARG A 121 3.60 -10.15 11.53
N THR A 122 2.75 -11.04 11.01
CA THR A 122 1.95 -11.98 11.79
C THR A 122 2.73 -13.20 12.29
N ALA A 123 3.99 -13.36 11.85
CA ALA A 123 4.86 -14.42 12.34
C ALA A 123 4.94 -14.38 13.87
N PRO A 124 4.65 -15.52 14.54
CA PRO A 124 4.64 -15.56 15.99
C PRO A 124 6.04 -15.19 16.50
N PRO A 125 6.14 -14.48 17.64
CA PRO A 125 7.44 -14.14 18.20
C PRO A 125 8.19 -15.43 18.53
N LEU A 126 9.46 -15.51 18.14
CA LEU A 126 10.34 -16.59 18.57
C LEU A 126 10.49 -16.54 20.10
N ILE A 127 10.16 -17.62 20.80
CA ILE A 127 10.30 -17.70 22.25
C ILE A 127 11.72 -18.20 22.57
N THR A 128 12.49 -17.41 23.34
CA THR A 128 13.84 -17.80 23.75
C THR A 128 13.82 -19.00 24.70
N LYS A 129 14.92 -19.76 24.71
CA LYS A 129 15.09 -20.94 25.58
C LYS A 129 14.81 -20.61 27.04
N ASP A 130 15.38 -19.52 27.56
CA ASP A 130 15.26 -19.13 28.96
C ASP A 130 13.83 -18.72 29.34
N ALA A 131 13.20 -17.84 28.55
CA ALA A 131 11.82 -17.43 28.77
C ALA A 131 10.84 -18.61 28.71
N ARG A 132 11.17 -19.62 27.91
CA ARG A 132 10.39 -20.84 27.79
C ARG A 132 10.56 -21.78 28.97
N ILE A 133 11.78 -21.96 29.46
CA ILE A 133 12.05 -22.73 30.68
C ILE A 133 11.26 -22.13 31.85
N GLU A 134 11.28 -20.81 31.99
CA GLU A 134 10.51 -20.10 33.02
C GLU A 134 9.00 -20.35 32.90
N ARG A 135 8.44 -20.28 31.69
CA ARG A 135 7.02 -20.60 31.45
C ARG A 135 6.66 -22.05 31.79
N LEU A 136 7.54 -23.01 31.48
CA LEU A 136 7.31 -24.41 31.79
C LEU A 136 7.41 -24.70 33.29
N ILE A 137 8.32 -24.06 34.02
CA ILE A 137 8.39 -24.13 35.48
C ILE A 137 7.09 -23.62 36.09
N ASN A 138 6.66 -22.42 35.70
CA ASN A 138 5.42 -21.82 36.19
C ASN A 138 4.18 -22.69 35.87
N ALA A 139 4.12 -23.29 34.68
CA ALA A 139 3.03 -24.19 34.31
C ALA A 139 3.05 -25.51 35.11
N ARG A 140 4.23 -26.07 35.39
CA ARG A 140 4.37 -27.29 36.21
C ARG A 140 3.84 -27.08 37.64
N GLU A 141 4.02 -25.87 38.16
CA GLU A 141 3.60 -25.51 39.52
C GLU A 141 2.10 -25.15 39.62
N SER A 142 1.50 -24.68 38.53
CA SER A 142 0.12 -24.15 38.51
C SER A 142 -0.94 -25.06 37.87
N MET A 143 -0.53 -26.09 37.13
CA MET A 143 -1.46 -26.97 36.38
C MET A 143 -1.50 -28.40 36.93
N SER A 144 -2.60 -29.13 36.64
CA SER A 144 -2.63 -30.58 36.89
C SER A 144 -1.64 -31.31 35.98
N PRO A 145 -1.17 -32.51 36.35
CA PRO A 145 -0.20 -33.27 35.55
C PRO A 145 -0.63 -33.49 34.09
N GLU A 146 -1.91 -33.77 33.85
CA GLU A 146 -2.44 -34.00 32.50
C GLU A 146 -2.46 -32.71 31.67
N LYS A 147 -2.85 -31.58 32.28
CA LYS A 147 -2.84 -30.27 31.63
C LYS A 147 -1.41 -29.81 31.34
N TYR A 148 -0.48 -30.04 32.26
CA TYR A 148 0.93 -29.74 32.06
C TYR A 148 1.53 -30.56 30.91
N ALA A 149 1.21 -31.86 30.82
CA ALA A 149 1.68 -32.70 29.71
C ALA A 149 1.17 -32.21 28.34
N ALA A 150 -0.12 -31.87 28.24
CA ALA A 150 -0.70 -31.29 27.03
C ALA A 150 -0.07 -29.92 26.69
N HIS A 151 0.17 -29.08 27.71
CA HIS A 151 0.85 -27.79 27.56
C HIS A 151 2.27 -28.00 27.03
N LYS A 152 3.08 -28.88 27.65
CA LYS A 152 4.46 -29.22 27.21
C LYS A 152 4.49 -29.64 25.73
N GLN A 153 3.49 -30.40 25.27
CA GLN A 153 3.37 -30.85 23.87
C GLN A 153 2.99 -29.72 22.88
N GLN A 154 2.16 -28.75 23.28
CA GLN A 154 1.86 -27.60 22.40
C GLN A 154 3.10 -26.75 22.13
N PHE A 155 3.95 -26.55 23.15
CA PHE A 155 5.20 -25.82 23.00
C PHE A 155 6.18 -26.52 22.03
N THR A 156 6.29 -27.86 22.01
CA THR A 156 7.23 -28.52 21.05
C THR A 156 6.88 -28.28 19.58
N THR A 157 5.63 -27.88 19.27
CA THR A 157 5.17 -27.57 17.90
C THR A 157 5.27 -26.09 17.57
N VAL A 158 4.90 -25.20 18.50
CA VAL A 158 4.93 -23.74 18.29
C VAL A 158 6.37 -23.24 18.19
N ASP A 159 7.31 -23.80 18.95
CA ASP A 159 8.67 -23.27 19.04
C ASP A 159 9.61 -23.68 17.89
N LYS A 160 9.12 -24.51 16.97
CA LYS A 160 9.72 -24.67 15.63
C LYS A 160 9.29 -23.56 14.66
N LYS A 161 8.33 -22.73 15.06
CA LYS A 161 7.70 -21.68 14.25
C LYS A 161 7.91 -20.32 14.92
N GLY A 162 8.01 -19.27 14.12
CA GLY A 162 8.17 -17.91 14.62
C GLY A 162 9.57 -17.35 14.44
N VAL A 163 9.65 -16.02 14.50
CA VAL A 163 10.84 -15.24 14.13
C VAL A 163 11.08 -14.10 15.11
N THR A 164 12.33 -13.69 15.27
CA THR A 164 12.68 -12.51 16.06
C THR A 164 12.34 -11.24 15.29
N ASN A 165 12.16 -10.11 15.97
CA ASN A 165 12.01 -8.80 15.31
C ASN A 165 13.22 -8.47 14.41
N ARG A 166 14.38 -9.03 14.76
CA ARG A 166 15.59 -8.86 14.01
C ARG A 166 15.59 -9.61 12.69
N GLU A 167 15.15 -10.86 12.72
CA GLU A 167 14.88 -11.66 11.52
C GLU A 167 13.82 -10.99 10.63
N LYS A 168 12.78 -10.38 11.22
CA LYS A 168 11.79 -9.61 10.45
C LYS A 168 12.42 -8.50 9.61
N LYS A 169 13.34 -7.74 10.21
CA LYS A 169 14.06 -6.67 9.50
C LYS A 169 15.03 -7.22 8.45
N LEU A 170 15.77 -8.28 8.80
CA LEU A 170 16.70 -8.96 7.89
C LEU A 170 16.00 -9.41 6.60
N ILE A 171 14.85 -10.09 6.75
CA ILE A 171 14.05 -10.58 5.62
C ILE A 171 13.58 -9.39 4.77
N ALA A 172 12.98 -8.37 5.38
CA ALA A 172 12.46 -7.20 4.66
C ALA A 172 13.56 -6.49 3.83
N GLU A 173 14.74 -6.27 4.43
CA GLU A 173 15.88 -5.66 3.74
C GLU A 173 16.39 -6.52 2.58
N ARG A 174 16.59 -7.82 2.80
CA ARG A 174 17.12 -8.73 1.78
C ARG A 174 16.15 -8.94 0.61
N TYR A 175 14.85 -8.99 0.86
CA TYR A 175 13.87 -9.01 -0.22
C TYR A 175 13.87 -7.69 -1.00
N GLY A 176 14.04 -6.54 -0.33
CA GLY A 176 14.26 -5.26 -1.02
C GLY A 176 15.50 -5.30 -1.94
N TYR A 177 16.61 -5.82 -1.44
CA TYR A 177 17.84 -6.01 -2.23
C TYR A 177 17.64 -7.00 -3.38
N ALA A 178 16.86 -8.06 -3.17
CA ALA A 178 16.57 -9.05 -4.22
C ALA A 178 15.79 -8.41 -5.38
N ARG A 179 14.84 -7.52 -5.09
CA ARG A 179 14.09 -6.75 -6.11
C ARG A 179 15.03 -5.83 -6.91
N ASP A 180 15.97 -5.19 -6.24
CA ASP A 180 16.97 -4.36 -6.92
C ASP A 180 17.86 -5.16 -7.87
N ILE A 181 18.20 -6.40 -7.52
CA ILE A 181 18.90 -7.32 -8.42
C ILE A 181 18.02 -7.71 -9.62
N LYS A 182 16.70 -7.91 -9.43
CA LYS A 182 15.76 -8.14 -10.55
C LYS A 182 15.72 -6.96 -11.51
N LEU A 183 15.70 -5.73 -10.99
CA LEU A 183 15.73 -4.51 -11.80
C LEU A 183 17.07 -4.31 -12.52
N LEU A 184 18.18 -4.76 -11.91
CA LEU A 184 19.49 -4.80 -12.58
C LEU A 184 19.49 -5.80 -13.74
N GLY A 185 18.88 -6.97 -13.58
CA GLY A 185 18.68 -7.93 -14.66
C GLY A 185 17.82 -7.37 -15.79
N LEU A 186 16.71 -6.69 -15.43
CA LEU A 186 15.85 -6.01 -16.40
C LEU A 186 16.62 -4.95 -17.20
N THR A 187 17.45 -4.14 -16.52
CA THR A 187 18.34 -3.16 -17.17
C THR A 187 19.27 -3.84 -18.18
N ALA A 188 19.87 -4.98 -17.79
CA ALA A 188 20.79 -5.72 -18.66
C ALA A 188 20.09 -6.28 -19.91
N GLU A 189 18.85 -6.75 -19.78
CA GLU A 189 18.07 -7.24 -20.92
C GLU A 189 17.59 -6.12 -21.83
N LEU A 190 17.07 -5.02 -21.28
CA LEU A 190 16.60 -3.87 -22.06
C LEU A 190 17.74 -3.16 -22.81
N TYR A 191 18.96 -3.19 -22.27
CA TYR A 191 20.12 -2.67 -22.97
C TYR A 191 20.40 -3.42 -24.29
N ASP A 192 20.28 -4.75 -24.29
CA ASP A 192 20.54 -5.57 -25.48
C ASP A 192 19.28 -5.76 -26.35
N SER A 193 18.09 -5.64 -25.77
CA SER A 193 16.78 -5.73 -26.44
C SER A 193 15.88 -4.56 -26.02
N PRO A 194 16.16 -3.34 -26.52
CA PRO A 194 15.33 -2.17 -26.23
C PRO A 194 13.88 -2.40 -26.66
N ILE A 195 12.94 -1.76 -25.96
CA ILE A 195 11.53 -1.79 -26.34
C ILE A 195 11.40 -1.15 -27.73
N ASN A 196 10.94 -1.92 -28.71
CA ASN A 196 10.62 -1.42 -30.03
C ASN A 196 9.12 -1.08 -30.13
N PRO A 197 8.76 0.09 -30.65
CA PRO A 197 7.38 0.46 -30.88
C PRO A 197 6.91 -0.25 -32.14
N ASP A 198 6.41 -1.48 -32.00
CA ASP A 198 5.58 -2.07 -33.04
C ASP A 198 4.16 -1.47 -32.91
N ASP A 199 3.56 -1.08 -34.04
CA ASP A 199 2.20 -0.54 -34.08
C ASP A 199 1.23 -1.57 -33.51
N SER A 200 0.74 -1.33 -32.28
CA SER A 200 -0.29 -2.15 -31.65
C SER A 200 -1.67 -1.55 -31.87
N GLU A 201 -2.65 -2.40 -32.21
CA GLU A 201 -4.05 -1.99 -32.41
C GLU A 201 -4.73 -1.57 -31.09
N ASP A 202 -4.24 -2.05 -29.94
CA ASP A 202 -4.80 -1.80 -28.60
C ASP A 202 -4.19 -0.57 -27.89
N GLY A 203 -3.25 0.13 -28.53
CA GLY A 203 -2.59 1.30 -27.95
C GLY A 203 -1.50 0.99 -26.93
N VAL A 204 -1.15 -0.29 -26.74
CA VAL A 204 -0.13 -0.78 -25.79
C VAL A 204 0.98 -1.53 -26.52
N ILE A 205 2.20 -1.00 -26.46
CA ILE A 205 3.40 -1.69 -26.96
C ILE A 205 3.72 -2.81 -25.98
N ARG A 206 3.73 -4.05 -26.48
CA ARG A 206 4.09 -5.24 -25.71
C ARG A 206 5.46 -5.73 -26.13
N HIS A 207 6.31 -6.03 -25.15
CA HIS A 207 7.67 -6.52 -25.38
C HIS A 207 7.93 -7.72 -24.48
N VAL A 208 8.47 -8.80 -25.04
CA VAL A 208 8.85 -10.00 -24.28
C VAL A 208 10.35 -10.19 -24.41
N LEU A 209 11.03 -10.18 -23.28
CA LEU A 209 12.48 -10.35 -23.20
C LEU A 209 12.87 -11.83 -23.22
N GLU A 210 14.17 -12.10 -23.41
CA GLU A 210 14.72 -13.46 -23.50
C GLU A 210 14.47 -14.28 -22.22
N SER A 211 14.49 -13.62 -21.05
CA SER A 211 14.14 -14.27 -19.78
C SER A 211 12.68 -14.73 -19.70
N GLY A 212 11.81 -14.29 -20.60
CA GLY A 212 10.36 -14.41 -20.49
C GLY A 212 9.70 -13.28 -19.71
N THR A 213 10.46 -12.24 -19.34
CA THR A 213 9.90 -11.03 -18.73
C THR A 213 9.04 -10.30 -19.76
N THR A 214 7.78 -10.03 -19.40
CA THR A 214 6.83 -9.32 -20.25
C THR A 214 6.70 -7.87 -19.79
N LEU A 215 6.76 -6.93 -20.73
CA LEU A 215 6.52 -5.52 -20.51
C LEU A 215 5.34 -5.06 -21.36
N GLY A 216 4.56 -4.11 -20.84
CA GLY A 216 3.57 -3.37 -21.60
C GLY A 216 3.66 -1.88 -21.29
N ILE A 217 3.66 -1.02 -22.29
CA ILE A 217 3.69 0.44 -22.13
C ILE A 217 2.69 1.08 -23.10
N THR A 218 1.97 2.12 -22.68
CA THR A 218 1.07 2.82 -23.61
C THR A 218 1.88 3.51 -24.72
N ASN A 219 1.30 3.60 -25.92
CA ASN A 219 1.90 4.34 -27.04
C ASN A 219 2.16 5.81 -26.71
N GLU A 220 1.34 6.41 -25.84
CA GLU A 220 1.53 7.77 -25.33
C GLU A 220 2.75 7.82 -24.39
N ALA A 221 2.79 6.94 -23.38
CA ALA A 221 3.88 6.90 -22.41
C ALA A 221 5.23 6.62 -23.07
N TYR A 222 5.29 5.71 -24.05
CA TYR A 222 6.52 5.42 -24.78
C TYR A 222 7.00 6.62 -25.62
N ARG A 223 6.07 7.35 -26.26
CA ARG A 223 6.41 8.54 -27.05
C ARG A 223 6.93 9.68 -26.19
N GLU A 224 6.36 9.87 -25.00
CA GLU A 224 6.81 10.92 -24.09
C GLU A 224 8.06 10.51 -23.31
N HIS A 225 8.12 9.26 -22.84
CA HIS A 225 9.11 8.74 -21.88
C HIS A 225 9.52 7.31 -22.24
N PRO A 226 10.30 7.07 -23.31
CA PRO A 226 10.63 5.72 -23.77
C PRO A 226 11.41 4.89 -22.74
N GLY A 227 12.13 5.56 -21.83
CA GLY A 227 12.89 4.93 -20.74
C GLY A 227 12.11 4.66 -19.45
N ILE A 228 10.79 4.89 -19.40
CA ILE A 228 10.04 4.83 -18.13
C ILE A 228 9.97 3.42 -17.52
N LEU A 229 10.02 2.36 -18.34
CA LEU A 229 10.10 0.98 -17.84
C LEU A 229 11.54 0.46 -17.71
N ASP A 230 12.53 1.28 -18.08
CA ASP A 230 13.95 0.93 -17.97
C ASP A 230 14.53 1.50 -16.68
N PRO A 231 14.88 0.65 -15.69
CA PRO A 231 15.50 1.09 -14.44
C PRO A 231 16.84 1.81 -14.64
N GLU A 232 17.44 1.70 -15.83
CA GLU A 232 18.60 2.49 -16.23
C GLU A 232 18.34 4.00 -16.12
N SER A 233 17.17 4.43 -16.61
CA SER A 233 16.77 5.82 -16.78
C SER A 233 16.25 6.46 -15.50
N TRP A 234 15.94 5.64 -14.49
CA TRP A 234 15.37 6.12 -13.23
C TRP A 234 16.39 6.83 -12.37
N GLN A 235 15.96 7.95 -11.80
CA GLN A 235 16.71 8.77 -10.85
C GLN A 235 15.97 8.86 -9.52
N GLY A 236 16.71 8.93 -8.42
CA GLY A 236 16.13 9.22 -7.10
C GLY A 236 15.12 8.19 -6.57
N ARG A 237 15.12 6.94 -7.08
CA ARG A 237 14.13 5.93 -6.67
C ARG A 237 14.09 5.77 -5.15
N ARG A 238 12.97 6.14 -4.54
CA ARG A 238 12.75 6.19 -3.10
C ARG A 238 11.49 5.45 -2.73
N GLN A 239 11.56 4.63 -1.69
CA GLN A 239 10.39 3.95 -1.16
C GLN A 239 9.49 4.92 -0.38
N LEU A 240 8.21 5.00 -0.74
CA LEU A 240 7.17 5.77 -0.04
C LEU A 240 6.46 4.93 1.01
N LYS A 241 6.08 3.72 0.63
CA LYS A 241 5.42 2.70 1.45
C LYS A 241 6.00 1.33 1.07
N ASP A 242 5.67 0.27 1.80
CA ASP A 242 5.98 -1.09 1.33
C ASP A 242 5.46 -1.25 -0.11
N ARG A 243 6.34 -1.67 -1.04
CA ARG A 243 6.10 -1.84 -2.50
C ARG A 243 5.83 -0.60 -3.35
N VAL A 244 5.69 0.57 -2.76
CA VAL A 244 5.39 1.80 -3.50
C VAL A 244 6.63 2.68 -3.52
N TYR A 245 7.11 2.98 -4.72
CA TYR A 245 8.32 3.76 -4.93
C TYR A 245 8.02 4.96 -5.80
N GLU A 246 8.66 6.06 -5.47
CA GLU A 246 8.73 7.26 -6.28
C GLU A 246 10.06 7.25 -7.04
N PHE A 247 10.07 7.64 -8.30
CA PHE A 247 11.30 7.82 -9.07
C PHE A 247 11.10 8.92 -10.12
N THR A 248 12.22 9.40 -10.68
CA THR A 248 12.21 10.47 -11.67
C THR A 248 12.79 9.99 -13.00
N VAL A 249 12.18 10.41 -14.11
CA VAL A 249 12.72 10.29 -15.48
C VAL A 249 12.54 11.65 -16.14
N ASP A 250 13.60 12.21 -16.71
CA ASP A 250 13.59 13.52 -17.42
C ASP A 250 12.83 14.64 -16.66
N ASP A 251 13.18 14.82 -15.38
CA ASP A 251 12.60 15.83 -14.46
C ASP A 251 11.11 15.64 -14.12
N ARG A 252 10.50 14.51 -14.51
CA ARG A 252 9.14 14.13 -14.11
C ARG A 252 9.15 13.01 -13.09
N GLU A 253 8.25 13.09 -12.12
CA GLU A 253 8.12 12.11 -11.06
C GLU A 253 7.03 11.08 -11.38
N TYR A 254 7.28 9.83 -11.02
CA TYR A 254 6.42 8.69 -11.28
C TYR A 254 6.31 7.80 -10.05
N ILE A 255 5.24 7.00 -10.00
CA ILE A 255 5.01 6.01 -8.95
C ILE A 255 5.13 4.60 -9.54
N MET A 256 5.99 3.77 -8.95
CA MET A 256 6.06 2.34 -9.20
C MET A 256 5.34 1.60 -8.05
N LYS A 257 4.39 0.73 -8.38
CA LYS A 257 3.70 -0.13 -7.42
C LYS A 257 4.00 -1.58 -7.72
N GLU A 258 4.63 -2.28 -6.80
CA GLU A 258 4.86 -3.73 -6.90
C GLU A 258 3.59 -4.47 -6.48
N ARG A 259 3.27 -5.57 -7.17
CA ARG A 259 2.16 -6.42 -6.77
C ARG A 259 2.41 -7.00 -5.39
N LYS A 260 1.35 -7.06 -4.58
CA LYS A 260 1.40 -7.68 -3.27
C LYS A 260 1.61 -9.17 -3.43
N THR A 261 2.49 -9.68 -2.60
CA THR A 261 2.71 -11.11 -2.42
C THR A 261 2.73 -11.40 -0.94
N ASN A 262 2.63 -12.69 -0.60
CA ASN A 262 2.82 -13.22 0.74
C ASN A 262 4.22 -12.99 1.37
N ARG A 263 5.14 -12.27 0.71
CA ARG A 263 6.46 -11.93 1.26
C ARG A 263 6.58 -10.49 1.70
N HIS A 264 5.52 -9.72 1.58
CA HIS A 264 5.50 -8.30 1.93
C HIS A 264 5.15 -8.10 3.40
N ILE A 265 5.64 -7.01 3.96
CA ILE A 265 5.40 -6.69 5.37
C ILE A 265 4.00 -6.10 5.56
N ASP A 266 3.39 -5.49 4.54
CA ASP A 266 2.11 -4.80 4.67
C ASP A 266 0.87 -5.65 4.32
N THR A 267 0.75 -6.88 4.84
CA THR A 267 -0.50 -7.66 4.68
C THR A 267 -1.49 -7.34 5.80
N MET A 268 -2.80 -7.41 5.50
CA MET A 268 -3.84 -7.10 6.48
C MET A 268 -3.88 -8.17 7.59
N GLU A 269 -4.52 -7.88 8.74
CA GLU A 269 -4.62 -8.81 9.89
C GLU A 269 -5.17 -10.22 9.54
N LYS A 270 -5.85 -10.38 8.39
CA LYS A 270 -6.39 -11.64 7.89
C LYS A 270 -5.47 -12.37 6.88
N GLY A 271 -4.24 -11.87 6.70
CA GLY A 271 -3.26 -12.40 5.76
C GLY A 271 -3.32 -11.75 4.37
N HIS A 272 -2.43 -12.18 3.48
CA HIS A 272 -2.42 -11.77 2.08
C HIS A 272 -3.63 -12.34 1.33
N ARG A 273 -4.33 -11.47 0.62
CA ARG A 273 -5.30 -11.82 -0.40
C ARG A 273 -4.74 -11.43 -1.76
N ASP A 274 -4.84 -12.34 -2.72
CA ASP A 274 -4.46 -12.04 -4.09
C ASP A 274 -5.37 -10.94 -4.64
N GLY A 275 -4.77 -9.80 -4.96
CA GLY A 275 -5.37 -8.75 -5.77
C GLY A 275 -5.07 -8.96 -7.25
N LEU A 276 -5.40 -7.94 -8.04
CA LEU A 276 -5.07 -7.86 -9.46
C LEU A 276 -3.56 -8.04 -9.69
N THR A 277 -3.21 -8.63 -10.83
CA THR A 277 -1.85 -8.57 -11.37
C THR A 277 -1.51 -7.15 -11.81
N SER A 278 -0.22 -6.81 -11.92
CA SER A 278 0.20 -5.49 -12.40
C SER A 278 -0.29 -5.20 -13.83
N GLU A 279 -0.44 -6.24 -14.65
CA GLU A 279 -1.07 -6.14 -15.99
C GLU A 279 -2.58 -5.84 -15.89
N GLU A 280 -3.30 -6.54 -15.00
CA GLU A 280 -4.73 -6.28 -14.78
C GLU A 280 -4.98 -4.89 -14.18
N GLU A 281 -4.17 -4.45 -13.22
CA GLU A 281 -4.22 -3.09 -12.68
C GLU A 281 -3.98 -2.05 -13.78
N PHE A 282 -2.99 -2.30 -14.64
CA PHE A 282 -2.72 -1.43 -15.79
C PHE A 282 -3.97 -1.29 -16.67
N TYR A 283 -4.59 -2.39 -17.10
CA TYR A 283 -5.78 -2.35 -17.96
C TYR A 283 -7.01 -1.76 -17.27
N LEU A 284 -7.21 -2.03 -15.98
CA LEU A 284 -8.29 -1.42 -15.22
C LEU A 284 -8.12 0.10 -15.14
N SER A 285 -6.93 0.56 -14.76
CA SER A 285 -6.60 1.99 -14.74
C SER A 285 -6.89 2.65 -16.08
N GLN A 286 -6.43 2.07 -17.20
CA GLN A 286 -6.71 2.61 -18.54
C GLN A 286 -8.23 2.70 -18.82
N ARG A 287 -9.01 1.69 -18.44
CA ARG A 287 -10.48 1.73 -18.62
C ARG A 287 -11.14 2.82 -17.78
N LEU A 288 -10.72 3.01 -16.54
CA LEU A 288 -11.29 4.00 -15.64
C LEU A 288 -10.93 5.42 -16.08
N VAL A 289 -9.67 5.66 -16.46
CA VAL A 289 -9.23 6.95 -17.04
C VAL A 289 -10.00 7.26 -18.33
N ASN A 290 -10.15 6.29 -19.24
CA ASN A 290 -10.84 6.52 -20.52
C ASN A 290 -12.37 6.66 -20.39
N SER A 291 -12.95 6.20 -19.30
CA SER A 291 -14.40 6.31 -19.03
C SER A 291 -14.76 7.50 -18.13
N GLN A 292 -13.76 8.30 -17.74
CA GLN A 292 -13.92 9.43 -16.82
C GLN A 292 -15.00 10.39 -17.33
N GLN A 293 -16.06 10.55 -16.52
CA GLN A 293 -17.10 11.53 -16.77
C GLN A 293 -16.66 12.88 -16.23
N SER A 294 -17.03 13.98 -16.91
CA SER A 294 -16.81 15.32 -16.39
C SER A 294 -17.58 15.49 -15.08
N GLY A 295 -16.90 15.93 -14.02
CA GLY A 295 -17.53 16.25 -12.74
C GLY A 295 -18.50 17.45 -12.84
N SER A 296 -19.21 17.73 -11.74
CA SER A 296 -20.03 18.93 -11.62
C SER A 296 -19.16 20.20 -11.61
N SER A 297 -19.77 21.39 -11.54
CA SER A 297 -18.98 22.64 -11.52
C SER A 297 -18.04 22.79 -10.33
N GLU A 298 -18.25 22.01 -9.26
CA GLU A 298 -17.58 22.16 -7.96
C GLU A 298 -16.57 21.05 -7.66
N ILE A 299 -16.68 19.94 -8.39
CA ILE A 299 -15.79 18.80 -8.26
C ILE A 299 -15.09 18.51 -9.58
N GLU A 300 -13.86 18.04 -9.47
CA GLU A 300 -13.17 17.40 -10.57
C GLU A 300 -12.77 16.00 -10.12
N VAL A 301 -13.07 15.01 -10.95
CA VAL A 301 -12.85 13.61 -10.63
C VAL A 301 -11.85 13.06 -11.64
N ALA A 302 -10.78 12.45 -11.17
CA ALA A 302 -9.74 11.85 -11.99
C ALA A 302 -9.33 10.47 -11.46
N TRP A 303 -8.65 9.69 -12.29
CA TRP A 303 -8.06 8.41 -11.91
C TRP A 303 -6.54 8.45 -12.07
N GLU A 304 -5.84 7.73 -11.22
CA GLU A 304 -4.40 7.52 -11.36
C GLU A 304 -4.07 6.82 -12.69
N LYS A 305 -3.34 7.50 -13.56
CA LYS A 305 -3.04 7.00 -14.90
C LYS A 305 -1.86 6.04 -14.89
N SER A 306 -2.09 4.78 -15.23
CA SER A 306 -1.04 3.81 -15.47
C SER A 306 -0.32 4.11 -16.79
N LEU A 307 0.98 3.83 -16.83
CA LEU A 307 1.85 4.12 -17.98
C LEU A 307 2.43 2.84 -18.57
N GLY A 308 2.70 1.86 -17.72
CA GLY A 308 3.14 0.53 -18.16
C GLY A 308 3.30 -0.44 -17.00
N PHE A 309 3.56 -1.70 -17.34
CA PHE A 309 3.77 -2.78 -16.38
C PHE A 309 4.95 -3.67 -16.79
N VAL A 310 5.50 -4.37 -15.80
CA VAL A 310 6.54 -5.39 -15.98
C VAL A 310 6.17 -6.64 -15.18
N HIS A 311 6.27 -7.81 -15.81
CA HIS A 311 5.99 -9.12 -15.22
C HIS A 311 7.17 -10.06 -15.44
N PHE A 312 7.86 -10.43 -14.36
CA PHE A 312 8.96 -11.40 -14.39
C PHE A 312 8.45 -12.85 -14.30
N PRO A 313 9.18 -13.84 -14.83
CA PRO A 313 8.76 -15.25 -14.86
C PRO A 313 8.50 -15.88 -13.49
N ASP A 314 9.12 -15.38 -12.43
CA ASP A 314 8.95 -15.88 -11.05
C ASP A 314 7.76 -15.25 -10.31
N GLY A 315 6.99 -14.39 -10.98
CA GLY A 315 5.79 -13.74 -10.47
C GLY A 315 6.01 -12.37 -9.82
N TYR A 316 7.27 -11.94 -9.64
CA TYR A 316 7.55 -10.54 -9.29
C TYR A 316 7.08 -9.65 -10.44
N GLN A 317 6.39 -8.56 -10.10
CA GLN A 317 5.79 -7.68 -11.09
C GLN A 317 5.50 -6.31 -10.47
N PHE A 318 5.50 -5.29 -11.31
CA PHE A 318 5.17 -3.93 -10.92
C PHE A 318 4.45 -3.19 -12.05
N CYS A 319 3.69 -2.17 -11.69
CA CYS A 319 3.05 -1.22 -12.58
C CYS A 319 3.57 0.19 -12.28
N VAL A 320 3.73 1.01 -13.33
CA VAL A 320 4.18 2.41 -13.25
C VAL A 320 3.00 3.32 -13.55
N PHE A 321 2.85 4.38 -12.75
CA PHE A 321 1.79 5.36 -12.80
C PHE A 321 2.36 6.78 -12.86
N GLU A 322 1.59 7.71 -13.43
CA GLU A 322 1.82 9.14 -13.26
C GLU A 322 1.72 9.50 -11.77
N LYS A 323 2.67 10.30 -11.27
CA LYS A 323 2.56 10.81 -9.91
C LYS A 323 1.43 11.84 -9.85
N ILE A 324 0.45 11.54 -9.01
CA ILE A 324 -0.59 12.50 -8.65
C ILE A 324 0.08 13.68 -7.91
N PRO A 325 -0.20 14.96 -8.27
CA PRO A 325 0.34 16.13 -7.58
C PRO A 325 0.15 16.05 -6.07
N VAL A 326 0.97 16.76 -5.29
CA VAL A 326 0.94 16.70 -3.80
C VAL A 326 -0.50 16.84 -3.29
N MET A 327 -1.04 15.74 -2.80
CA MET A 327 -2.42 15.65 -2.33
C MET A 327 -2.49 16.10 -0.88
N ASP A 328 -3.51 16.90 -0.58
CA ASP A 328 -3.86 17.27 0.78
C ASP A 328 -4.54 16.07 1.47
N SER A 329 -4.45 16.01 2.80
CA SER A 329 -5.36 15.10 3.52
C SER A 329 -6.80 15.52 3.20
N LYS A 330 -7.75 14.56 3.14
CA LYS A 330 -9.18 14.87 2.91
C LYS A 330 -9.65 16.03 3.78
N ALA A 331 -9.28 16.02 5.07
CA ALA A 331 -9.63 17.06 6.03
C ALA A 331 -9.00 18.43 5.68
N SER A 332 -7.76 18.45 5.18
CA SER A 332 -7.09 19.66 4.71
C SER A 332 -7.80 20.24 3.48
N ALA A 333 -8.04 19.42 2.45
CA ALA A 333 -8.68 19.86 1.21
C ALA A 333 -10.12 20.38 1.43
N THR A 334 -10.93 19.68 2.23
CA THR A 334 -12.28 20.13 2.56
C THR A 334 -12.27 21.40 3.41
N SER A 335 -11.33 21.53 4.36
CA SER A 335 -11.17 22.75 5.16
C SER A 335 -10.76 23.94 4.29
N GLN A 336 -9.85 23.74 3.33
CA GLN A 336 -9.44 24.79 2.39
C GLN A 336 -10.63 25.23 1.53
N PHE A 337 -11.45 24.29 1.05
CA PHE A 337 -12.64 24.62 0.28
C PHE A 337 -13.70 25.36 1.11
N ALA A 338 -13.98 24.91 2.34
CA ALA A 338 -14.87 25.62 3.26
C ALA A 338 -14.38 27.05 3.55
N ASN A 339 -13.07 27.21 3.79
CA ASN A 339 -12.46 28.54 4.00
C ASN A 339 -12.56 29.42 2.75
N HIS A 340 -12.50 28.85 1.56
CA HIS A 340 -12.71 29.60 0.32
C HIS A 340 -14.16 30.11 0.22
N ILE A 341 -15.15 29.28 0.55
CA ILE A 341 -16.57 29.68 0.59
C ILE A 341 -16.76 30.83 1.59
N LEU A 342 -16.21 30.70 2.79
CA LEU A 342 -16.29 31.74 3.84
C LEU A 342 -15.66 33.09 3.44
N LYS A 343 -14.61 33.06 2.61
CA LYS A 343 -13.88 34.27 2.19
C LYS A 343 -14.51 34.98 1.00
N ASN A 344 -15.36 34.30 0.23
CA ASN A 344 -15.95 34.83 -1.00
C ASN A 344 -17.48 34.64 -0.99
N PRO A 345 -18.19 35.19 0.01
CA PRO A 345 -19.62 34.92 0.18
C PRO A 345 -20.47 35.33 -1.02
N GLU A 346 -20.05 36.39 -1.73
CA GLU A 346 -20.72 36.89 -2.93
C GLU A 346 -20.84 35.87 -4.06
N ILE A 347 -19.96 34.86 -4.08
CA ILE A 347 -19.99 33.77 -5.07
C ILE A 347 -21.04 32.71 -4.70
N TYR A 348 -21.28 32.50 -3.41
CA TYR A 348 -22.07 31.37 -2.88
C TYR A 348 -23.38 31.79 -2.16
N ASP A 349 -23.67 33.09 -2.03
CA ASP A 349 -24.85 33.59 -1.32
C ASP A 349 -26.19 33.06 -1.87
N GLY A 350 -26.29 32.91 -3.20
CA GLY A 350 -27.46 32.31 -3.83
C GLY A 350 -27.68 30.87 -3.38
N GLU A 351 -26.60 30.08 -3.37
CA GLU A 351 -26.62 28.67 -2.97
C GLU A 351 -26.87 28.52 -1.46
N PHE A 352 -26.31 29.40 -0.63
CA PHE A 352 -26.59 29.44 0.81
C PHE A 352 -28.06 29.72 1.10
N THR A 353 -28.65 30.71 0.40
CA THR A 353 -30.07 31.06 0.56
C THR A 353 -30.97 29.90 0.18
N GLU A 354 -30.65 29.19 -0.92
CA GLU A 354 -31.39 28.02 -1.35
C GLU A 354 -31.26 26.86 -0.38
N ALA A 355 -30.04 26.54 0.06
CA ALA A 355 -29.77 25.47 1.01
C ALA A 355 -30.49 25.71 2.35
N SER A 356 -30.51 26.95 2.83
CA SER A 356 -31.20 27.32 4.07
C SER A 356 -32.72 27.09 3.97
N LYS A 357 -33.35 27.51 2.86
CA LYS A 357 -34.79 27.27 2.61
C LYS A 357 -35.12 25.78 2.51
N ARG A 358 -34.28 24.99 1.83
CA ARG A 358 -34.46 23.54 1.74
C ARG A 358 -34.31 22.86 3.10
N ALA A 359 -33.33 23.29 3.90
CA ALA A 359 -33.12 22.78 5.25
C ALA A 359 -34.31 23.05 6.17
N GLU A 360 -34.87 24.26 6.14
CA GLU A 360 -36.08 24.62 6.90
C GLU A 360 -37.30 23.79 6.49
N ALA A 361 -37.51 23.59 5.18
CA ALA A 361 -38.60 22.76 4.66
C ALA A 361 -38.43 21.29 5.07
N MET A 362 -37.23 20.74 4.92
CA MET A 362 -36.87 19.38 5.32
C MET A 362 -37.07 19.15 6.82
N TYR A 363 -36.60 20.08 7.65
CA TYR A 363 -36.79 20.02 9.10
C TYR A 363 -38.28 20.07 9.47
N SER A 364 -39.05 20.95 8.84
CA SER A 364 -40.50 21.07 9.09
C SER A 364 -41.27 19.80 8.69
N MET A 365 -40.86 19.14 7.61
CA MET A 365 -41.51 17.92 7.11
C MET A 365 -41.19 16.68 7.96
N HIS A 366 -39.99 16.61 8.52
CA HIS A 366 -39.47 15.41 9.20
C HIS A 366 -39.03 15.66 10.65
N GLN A 367 -39.61 16.68 11.30
CA GLN A 367 -39.17 17.18 12.60
C GLN A 367 -39.04 16.07 13.65
N GLU A 368 -40.08 15.26 13.84
CA GLU A 368 -40.12 14.20 14.84
C GLU A 368 -38.99 13.19 14.63
N ARG A 369 -38.82 12.73 13.38
CA ARG A 369 -37.77 11.77 13.02
C ARG A 369 -36.36 12.34 13.16
N ILE A 370 -36.16 13.59 12.75
CA ILE A 370 -34.87 14.27 12.90
C ILE A 370 -34.55 14.47 14.39
N ASP A 371 -35.51 14.87 15.20
CA ASP A 371 -35.32 15.06 16.64
C ASP A 371 -35.01 13.73 17.35
N ASP A 372 -35.65 12.63 16.94
CA ASP A 372 -35.39 11.28 17.47
C ASP A 372 -33.97 10.79 17.15
N LEU A 373 -33.49 10.97 15.91
CA LEU A 373 -32.12 10.64 15.50
C LEU A 373 -31.05 11.49 16.23
N LEU A 374 -31.44 12.64 16.75
CA LEU A 374 -30.57 13.59 17.45
C LEU A 374 -30.57 13.41 18.97
N TRP A 375 -31.53 12.66 19.54
CA TRP A 375 -31.65 12.42 20.98
C TRP A 375 -30.66 11.33 21.48
N PRO A 376 -30.00 11.48 22.65
CA PRO A 376 -30.05 12.58 23.63
C PRO A 376 -28.92 13.62 23.44
N ARG A 377 -28.30 13.68 22.25
CA ARG A 377 -26.97 14.29 22.05
C ARG A 377 -27.00 15.77 21.68
N SER A 378 -28.17 16.41 21.58
CA SER A 378 -28.29 17.82 21.14
C SER A 378 -29.47 18.55 21.76
N GLY A 379 -29.36 19.87 21.89
CA GLY A 379 -30.49 20.72 22.18
C GLY A 379 -31.43 20.77 20.98
N ARG A 380 -32.75 20.62 21.22
CA ARG A 380 -33.78 20.92 20.22
C ARG A 380 -33.59 22.37 19.79
N GLY A 381 -33.39 22.61 18.50
CA GLY A 381 -33.06 23.96 18.03
C GLY A 381 -33.44 24.17 16.59
N ASP A 382 -34.35 25.12 16.39
CA ASP A 382 -34.80 25.67 15.11
C ASP A 382 -33.85 26.81 14.65
N ALA A 383 -32.59 26.81 15.10
CA ALA A 383 -31.67 27.87 14.75
C ALA A 383 -31.36 27.81 13.25
N PRO A 384 -31.51 28.93 12.51
CA PRO A 384 -31.31 28.93 11.07
C PRO A 384 -29.88 28.54 10.71
N LEU A 385 -29.72 27.91 9.55
CA LEU A 385 -28.42 27.46 9.04
C LEU A 385 -27.46 28.65 8.95
N SER A 386 -26.34 28.60 9.65
CA SER A 386 -25.31 29.63 9.53
C SER A 386 -24.47 29.44 8.27
N TYR A 387 -23.85 30.52 7.79
CA TYR A 387 -22.97 30.47 6.62
C TYR A 387 -21.75 29.55 6.84
N THR A 388 -21.24 29.50 8.07
CA THR A 388 -20.15 28.60 8.46
C THR A 388 -20.56 27.13 8.38
N GLU A 389 -21.77 26.80 8.86
CA GLU A 389 -22.31 25.45 8.75
C GLU A 389 -22.52 25.07 7.29
N PHE A 390 -23.06 25.99 6.48
CA PHE A 390 -23.20 25.80 5.03
C PHE A 390 -21.86 25.53 4.34
N ALA A 391 -20.82 26.33 4.61
CA ALA A 391 -19.50 26.15 4.00
C ALA A 391 -18.89 24.77 4.33
N LEU A 392 -19.02 24.34 5.59
CA LEU A 392 -18.58 23.02 6.02
C LEU A 392 -19.38 21.91 5.33
N LEU A 393 -20.72 22.01 5.35
CA LEU A 393 -21.61 21.05 4.70
C LEU A 393 -21.33 20.90 3.22
N LYS A 394 -21.23 22.03 2.50
CA LYS A 394 -20.94 22.06 1.07
C LYS A 394 -19.60 21.43 0.74
N SER A 395 -18.54 21.73 1.51
CA SER A 395 -17.22 21.15 1.27
C SER A 395 -17.19 19.63 1.47
N GLN A 396 -17.93 19.12 2.46
CA GLN A 396 -18.01 17.69 2.74
C GLN A 396 -18.91 16.98 1.74
N TYR A 397 -20.01 17.62 1.33
CA TYR A 397 -20.86 17.20 0.23
C TYR A 397 -20.08 17.03 -1.07
N ALA A 398 -19.28 18.02 -1.47
CA ALA A 398 -18.43 17.91 -2.66
C ALA A 398 -17.45 16.73 -2.56
N ALA A 399 -16.84 16.49 -1.40
CA ALA A 399 -15.95 15.34 -1.22
C ALA A 399 -16.68 13.99 -1.33
N PHE A 400 -17.92 13.93 -0.86
CA PHE A 400 -18.77 12.75 -0.97
C PHE A 400 -19.25 12.52 -2.40
N GLU A 401 -19.77 13.56 -3.07
CA GLU A 401 -20.18 13.55 -4.47
C GLU A 401 -19.03 13.08 -5.37
N ALA A 402 -17.81 13.56 -5.13
CA ALA A 402 -16.63 13.17 -5.90
C ALA A 402 -16.27 11.68 -5.69
N LYS A 403 -16.33 11.18 -4.43
CA LYS A 403 -16.13 9.75 -4.13
C LYS A 403 -17.21 8.90 -4.77
N GLU A 404 -18.45 9.35 -4.74
CA GLU A 404 -19.58 8.64 -5.35
C GLU A 404 -19.49 8.62 -6.87
N SER A 405 -19.04 9.71 -7.49
CA SER A 405 -18.79 9.80 -8.93
C SER A 405 -17.71 8.82 -9.39
N LEU A 406 -16.58 8.74 -8.67
CA LEU A 406 -15.54 7.74 -8.92
C LEU A 406 -16.11 6.32 -8.81
N ARG A 407 -16.86 6.04 -7.76
CA ARG A 407 -17.48 4.72 -7.57
C ARG A 407 -18.45 4.36 -8.70
N GLN A 408 -19.33 5.29 -9.07
CA GLN A 408 -20.29 5.08 -10.15
C GLN A 408 -19.56 4.83 -11.48
N ASN A 409 -18.47 5.54 -11.73
CA ASN A 409 -17.61 5.29 -12.87
C ASN A 409 -17.03 3.86 -12.85
N ALA A 410 -16.46 3.40 -11.74
CA ALA A 410 -15.94 2.04 -11.62
C ALA A 410 -17.04 0.96 -11.78
N ASN A 411 -18.19 1.17 -11.13
CA ASN A 411 -19.34 0.27 -11.22
C ASN A 411 -19.87 0.19 -12.66
N ALA A 412 -19.91 1.31 -13.39
CA ALA A 412 -20.32 1.33 -14.79
C ALA A 412 -19.36 0.55 -15.70
N GLN A 413 -18.11 0.37 -15.29
CA GLN A 413 -17.14 -0.50 -15.96
C GLN A 413 -17.20 -1.97 -15.47
N GLY A 414 -18.11 -2.30 -14.55
CA GLY A 414 -18.29 -3.64 -14.00
C GLY A 414 -17.30 -4.02 -12.89
N TYR A 415 -16.71 -3.03 -12.21
CA TYR A 415 -15.77 -3.24 -11.12
C TYR A 415 -16.29 -2.67 -9.80
N ASP A 416 -16.09 -3.42 -8.72
CA ASP A 416 -16.34 -2.97 -7.34
C ASP A 416 -15.05 -3.14 -6.51
N ASP A 417 -14.81 -2.21 -5.59
CA ASP A 417 -13.73 -2.31 -4.63
C ASP A 417 -14.25 -2.92 -3.32
N ARG A 418 -13.76 -4.11 -3.00
CA ARG A 418 -14.20 -4.84 -1.81
C ARG A 418 -13.68 -4.26 -0.50
N ASP A 419 -12.55 -3.57 -0.53
CA ASP A 419 -11.87 -3.07 0.67
C ASP A 419 -12.10 -1.56 0.85
N GLY A 420 -12.71 -0.93 -0.15
CA GLY A 420 -13.18 0.44 -0.13
C GLY A 420 -12.23 1.36 -0.87
N MET A 421 -12.79 2.08 -1.85
CA MET A 421 -12.01 2.91 -2.75
C MET A 421 -11.19 3.97 -2.01
N GLU A 422 -9.89 3.92 -2.28
CA GLU A 422 -8.88 4.90 -1.91
C GLU A 422 -9.00 6.13 -2.81
N VAL A 423 -9.18 7.30 -2.18
CA VAL A 423 -9.37 8.58 -2.87
C VAL A 423 -8.54 9.63 -2.17
N SER A 424 -7.79 10.36 -2.98
CA SER A 424 -7.00 11.50 -2.53
C SER A 424 -7.71 12.79 -2.96
N PHE A 425 -7.54 13.86 -2.19
CA PHE A 425 -8.21 15.13 -2.45
C PHE A 425 -7.20 16.27 -2.56
N HIS A 426 -7.47 17.23 -3.46
CA HIS A 426 -6.73 18.47 -3.61
C HIS A 426 -7.69 19.64 -3.84
N PHE A 427 -7.34 20.81 -3.32
CA PHE A 427 -8.10 22.04 -3.54
C PHE A 427 -7.45 22.89 -4.64
N SER A 428 -8.19 23.12 -5.73
CA SER A 428 -7.71 23.89 -6.88
C SER A 428 -8.47 25.20 -7.03
N THR A 429 -7.74 26.29 -7.29
CA THR A 429 -8.29 27.61 -7.64
C THR A 429 -7.98 28.01 -9.08
N ASN A 430 -7.46 27.07 -9.88
CA ASN A 430 -7.00 27.33 -11.25
C ASN A 430 -8.14 27.51 -12.27
N HIS A 431 -9.40 27.49 -11.82
CA HIS A 431 -10.60 27.63 -12.64
C HIS A 431 -11.45 28.82 -12.17
N ASP A 432 -12.40 29.27 -12.99
CA ASP A 432 -13.33 30.38 -12.70
C ASP A 432 -14.11 30.22 -11.37
N LYS A 433 -14.18 28.99 -10.85
CA LYS A 433 -14.60 28.66 -9.49
C LYS A 433 -13.59 27.71 -8.85
N ALA A 434 -13.38 27.86 -7.54
CA ALA A 434 -12.59 26.91 -6.77
C ALA A 434 -13.26 25.53 -6.77
N LYS A 435 -12.45 24.48 -6.90
CA LYS A 435 -12.91 23.09 -7.03
C LYS A 435 -12.20 22.17 -6.07
N LEU A 436 -12.90 21.12 -5.69
CA LEU A 436 -12.31 19.96 -5.04
C LEU A 436 -11.96 18.91 -6.11
N VAL A 437 -10.68 18.63 -6.28
CA VAL A 437 -10.18 17.58 -7.17
C VAL A 437 -10.06 16.29 -6.35
N ALA A 438 -10.71 15.22 -6.80
CA ALA A 438 -10.63 13.90 -6.22
C ALA A 438 -9.97 12.93 -7.21
N THR A 439 -8.92 12.25 -6.77
CA THR A 439 -8.23 11.25 -7.60
C THR A 439 -8.36 9.87 -6.96
N GLY A 440 -9.03 8.95 -7.66
CA GLY A 440 -9.09 7.54 -7.29
C GLY A 440 -7.77 6.84 -7.62
N TYR A 441 -7.27 6.01 -6.72
CA TYR A 441 -6.02 5.27 -6.87
C TYR A 441 -6.09 3.92 -6.15
N ASP A 442 -5.02 3.12 -6.27
CA ASP A 442 -4.88 1.79 -5.64
C ASP A 442 -5.88 0.74 -6.17
N TYR A 443 -5.59 0.25 -7.37
CA TYR A 443 -6.47 -0.67 -8.10
C TYR A 443 -6.44 -2.12 -7.59
N GLU A 444 -5.55 -2.46 -6.65
CA GLU A 444 -5.16 -3.83 -6.28
C GLU A 444 -6.37 -4.72 -5.94
N TYR A 445 -7.38 -4.18 -5.25
CA TYR A 445 -8.52 -4.95 -4.73
C TYR A 445 -9.84 -4.79 -5.51
N TYR A 446 -9.79 -4.11 -6.64
CA TYR A 446 -10.93 -4.07 -7.55
C TYR A 446 -11.18 -5.47 -8.13
N ASN A 447 -12.44 -5.89 -8.10
CA ASN A 447 -12.85 -7.16 -8.64
C ASN A 447 -13.93 -6.93 -9.69
N ARG A 448 -13.86 -7.67 -10.79
CA ARG A 448 -14.98 -7.75 -11.73
C ARG A 448 -16.13 -8.46 -11.02
N GLN A 449 -17.26 -7.80 -10.88
CA GLN A 449 -18.46 -8.40 -10.29
C GLN A 449 -19.50 -8.69 -11.36
N ASP A 450 -20.35 -9.66 -11.08
CA ASP A 450 -21.62 -9.77 -11.78
C ASP A 450 -22.45 -8.49 -11.47
N ILE A 451 -23.07 -7.92 -12.49
CA ILE A 451 -23.83 -6.67 -12.38
C ILE A 451 -24.97 -6.84 -11.37
N ASP A 452 -25.59 -8.01 -11.28
CA ASP A 452 -26.69 -8.29 -10.36
C ASP A 452 -26.21 -8.35 -8.90
N GLU A 453 -25.03 -8.97 -8.65
CA GLU A 453 -24.41 -8.96 -7.32
C GLU A 453 -23.98 -7.56 -6.89
N MET A 454 -23.47 -6.76 -7.83
CA MET A 454 -23.08 -5.37 -7.61
C MET A 454 -24.28 -4.48 -7.26
N MET A 455 -25.42 -4.67 -7.93
CA MET A 455 -26.66 -3.95 -7.62
C MET A 455 -27.18 -4.28 -6.21
N GLN A 456 -27.17 -5.56 -5.83
CA GLN A 456 -27.56 -6.00 -4.48
C GLN A 456 -26.63 -5.43 -3.41
N ARG A 457 -25.31 -5.48 -3.63
CA ARG A 457 -24.33 -4.86 -2.72
C ARG A 457 -24.46 -3.35 -2.64
N THR A 458 -24.74 -2.68 -3.76
CA THR A 458 -24.92 -1.24 -3.78
C THR A 458 -26.13 -0.82 -2.95
N ALA A 459 -27.20 -1.62 -2.94
CA ALA A 459 -28.34 -1.41 -2.06
C ALA A 459 -27.94 -1.55 -0.57
N ILE A 460 -27.30 -2.65 -0.18
CA ILE A 460 -26.85 -2.89 1.21
C ILE A 460 -25.83 -1.83 1.68
N LEU A 461 -24.94 -1.40 0.79
CA LEU A 461 -23.90 -0.42 1.13
C LEU A 461 -24.42 1.03 1.11
N LYS A 462 -25.61 1.32 0.56
CA LYS A 462 -26.20 2.65 0.71
C LYS A 462 -26.49 2.92 2.19
N GLU A 463 -27.14 1.99 2.89
CA GLU A 463 -27.47 2.10 4.33
C GLU A 463 -26.23 2.39 5.21
N SER A 464 -25.13 1.66 5.04
CA SER A 464 -23.90 1.86 5.84
C SER A 464 -23.12 3.16 5.52
N ARG A 465 -23.27 3.74 4.32
CA ARG A 465 -22.45 4.88 3.85
C ARG A 465 -22.94 6.22 4.35
N PHE A 466 -24.22 6.33 4.70
CA PHE A 466 -24.79 7.55 5.27
C PHE A 466 -24.08 7.95 6.57
N GLU A 467 -23.76 6.98 7.43
CA GLU A 467 -23.04 7.23 8.70
C GLU A 467 -21.66 7.87 8.50
N SER A 468 -21.01 7.62 7.36
CA SER A 468 -19.69 8.16 7.02
C SER A 468 -19.71 9.59 6.45
N PHE A 469 -20.85 9.99 5.86
CA PHE A 469 -21.11 11.37 5.42
C PHE A 469 -21.47 12.28 6.58
N TYR A 470 -21.94 11.68 7.68
CA TYR A 470 -22.46 12.41 8.81
C TYR A 470 -21.40 13.34 9.41
N ILE A 471 -21.54 14.65 9.15
CA ILE A 471 -20.86 15.65 9.94
C ILE A 471 -21.31 15.42 11.37
N ARG A 472 -20.36 15.15 12.27
CA ARG A 472 -20.60 15.32 13.71
C ARG A 472 -20.21 16.76 14.06
N PRO A 473 -21.02 17.80 13.75
CA PRO A 473 -20.75 19.07 14.36
C PRO A 473 -20.89 18.82 15.86
N GLU A 474 -19.92 19.30 16.65
CA GLU A 474 -19.92 19.17 18.11
C GLU A 474 -21.18 19.77 18.76
N ARG A 475 -21.99 20.50 17.97
CA ARG A 475 -23.34 20.95 18.25
C ARG A 475 -24.26 20.52 17.11
N LYS A 476 -25.00 19.43 17.31
CA LYS A 476 -26.03 19.02 16.34
C LYS A 476 -27.26 19.93 16.52
N VAL A 477 -27.65 20.63 15.46
CA VAL A 477 -28.87 21.44 15.40
C VAL A 477 -29.76 20.81 14.34
N GLY A 478 -31.07 20.73 14.59
CA GLY A 478 -32.03 20.05 13.71
C GLY A 478 -31.99 20.55 12.27
N ILE A 479 -31.85 21.86 12.07
CA ILE A 479 -31.74 22.48 10.74
C ILE A 479 -30.43 22.11 10.03
N THR A 480 -29.29 22.03 10.72
CA THR A 480 -28.01 21.60 10.12
C THR A 480 -28.06 20.13 9.68
N TYR A 481 -28.77 19.29 10.45
CA TYR A 481 -29.06 17.90 10.06
C TYR A 481 -29.94 17.86 8.80
N ALA A 482 -31.02 18.64 8.79
CA ALA A 482 -31.92 18.74 7.65
C ALA A 482 -31.24 19.28 6.38
N ALA A 483 -30.30 20.23 6.52
CA ALA A 483 -29.48 20.72 5.43
C ALA A 483 -28.63 19.60 4.81
N SER A 484 -28.00 18.77 5.64
CA SER A 484 -27.23 17.60 5.21
C SER A 484 -28.10 16.61 4.43
N LEU A 485 -29.30 16.31 4.94
CA LEU A 485 -30.27 15.45 4.25
C LEU A 485 -30.67 16.00 2.89
N SER A 486 -31.01 17.30 2.80
CA SER A 486 -31.44 17.90 1.53
C SER A 486 -30.34 17.88 0.46
N MET A 487 -29.07 17.93 0.86
CA MET A 487 -27.94 17.78 -0.06
C MET A 487 -27.83 16.34 -0.56
N LEU A 488 -28.01 15.35 0.32
CA LEU A 488 -27.99 13.94 -0.05
C LEU A 488 -29.18 13.52 -0.93
N GLU A 489 -30.36 14.13 -0.76
CA GLU A 489 -31.51 13.94 -1.66
C GLU A 489 -31.17 14.24 -3.12
N ALA A 490 -30.30 15.23 -3.39
CA ALA A 490 -29.85 15.51 -4.74
C ALA A 490 -29.03 14.36 -5.37
N LEU A 491 -28.50 13.45 -4.55
CA LEU A 491 -27.82 12.22 -4.98
C LEU A 491 -28.75 11.00 -4.99
N GLY A 492 -30.06 11.20 -4.76
CA GLY A 492 -31.07 10.14 -4.75
C GLY A 492 -31.17 9.36 -3.44
N TRP A 493 -30.75 9.96 -2.33
CA TRP A 493 -30.88 9.39 -0.98
C TRP A 493 -32.09 9.99 -0.27
N THR A 494 -32.89 9.19 0.40
CA THR A 494 -34.08 9.63 1.11
C THR A 494 -33.89 9.51 2.62
N ILE A 495 -34.69 10.22 3.40
CA ILE A 495 -34.71 10.04 4.85
C ILE A 495 -35.16 8.62 5.24
N ASP A 496 -35.90 7.91 4.38
CA ASP A 496 -36.34 6.53 4.60
C ASP A 496 -35.19 5.52 4.51
N ASP A 497 -34.12 5.84 3.78
CA ASP A 497 -32.89 5.02 3.72
C ASP A 497 -32.12 5.00 5.07
N LEU A 498 -32.67 5.61 6.13
CA LEU A 498 -32.07 5.71 7.47
C LEU A 498 -32.61 4.71 8.50
N ASP A 499 -33.69 3.98 8.20
CA ASP A 499 -34.38 3.14 9.21
C ASP A 499 -33.81 1.73 9.39
N ASP A 500 -32.96 1.24 8.48
CA ASP A 500 -32.48 -0.15 8.49
C ASP A 500 -31.11 -0.37 9.18
N THR A 501 -30.55 0.66 9.82
CA THR A 501 -29.28 0.57 10.55
C THR A 501 -29.51 0.49 12.07
N GLU A 502 -29.79 -0.72 12.58
CA GLU A 502 -29.55 -1.07 14.00
C GLU A 502 -28.08 -1.44 14.25
#